data_AF-K1U3H2-F1
#
_entry.id   AF-K1U3H2-F1
#
_cell.length_a   1.000
_cell.length_b   1.000
_cell.length_c   1.000
_cell.angle_alpha   90.00
_cell.angle_beta   90.00
_cell.angle_gamma   90.00
#
_symmetry.space_group_name_H-M   'P 1'
#
loop_
_entity.id
_entity.type
_entity.pdbx_description
1 polymer ?
#
loop_
_entity_poly.entity_id
_entity_poly.type
_entity_poly.pdbx_seq_one_letter_code
_entity_poly.pdbx_strand_id
1 'polypeptide(L)'
;MIKTLSKAQKMEREKFRIPRSVQDAIPIRRIFADGIFQVGNRYSKTWSFTDINYAIASKEDKTSMFLDYSELLNALDSGASAKITIYNRRINKAEFERSVLLPDKDDGLDEYRHEFNQMLTAQVTGTSNSIVRERY
;
A
#
# COMPACT_ATOMS: atom_id res chain seq x y z
N MET A 1 29.86 0.83 21.49
CA MET A 1 28.56 1.48 21.21
C MET A 1 28.68 2.98 21.43
N ILE A 2 28.46 3.78 20.40
CA ILE A 2 28.65 5.25 20.41
C ILE A 2 27.60 5.86 21.36
N LYS A 3 28.05 6.60 22.40
CA LYS A 3 27.19 7.20 23.44
C LYS A 3 26.04 8.06 22.86
N THR A 4 26.25 8.64 21.69
CA THR A 4 25.29 9.48 20.95
C THR A 4 24.05 8.69 20.48
N LEU A 5 24.23 7.49 19.93
CA LEU A 5 23.14 6.60 19.52
C LEU A 5 22.26 6.19 20.71
N SER A 6 22.88 5.91 21.87
CA SER A 6 22.14 5.55 23.09
C SER A 6 21.30 6.70 23.65
N LYS A 7 21.75 7.96 23.51
CA LYS A 7 21.00 9.15 23.93
C LYS A 7 19.82 9.43 23.00
N ALA A 8 20.02 9.32 21.69
CA ALA A 8 18.95 9.46 20.71
C ALA A 8 17.84 8.42 20.95
N GLN A 9 18.19 7.15 21.11
CA GLN A 9 17.24 6.07 21.43
C GLN A 9 16.49 6.29 22.76
N LYS A 10 17.11 6.96 23.74
CA LYS A 10 16.50 7.24 25.05
C LYS A 10 15.55 8.44 25.01
N MET A 11 15.79 9.43 24.14
CA MET A 11 14.87 10.55 23.88
C MET A 11 13.69 10.13 23.00
N GLU A 12 13.88 9.15 22.13
CA GLU A 12 12.82 8.57 21.29
C GLU A 12 11.86 7.64 22.05
N ARG A 13 12.28 7.11 23.20
CA ARG A 13 11.42 6.24 24.02
C ARG A 13 10.30 7.06 24.66
N GLU A 14 9.09 6.91 24.13
CA GLU A 14 7.89 7.38 24.80
C GLU A 14 7.69 6.66 26.14
N LYS A 15 7.21 7.41 27.14
CA LYS A 15 6.80 6.83 28.42
C LYS A 15 5.58 5.95 28.16
N PHE A 16 5.78 4.63 28.19
CA PHE A 16 4.70 3.66 28.05
C PHE A 16 3.67 3.86 29.16
N ARG A 17 2.45 4.25 28.78
CA ARG A 17 1.31 4.43 29.68
C ARG A 17 0.30 3.33 29.38
N ILE A 18 -0.23 2.69 30.43
CA ILE A 18 -1.27 1.67 30.28
C ILE A 18 -2.57 2.37 29.83
N PRO A 19 -3.09 2.07 28.63
CA PRO A 19 -4.32 2.69 28.14
C PRO A 19 -5.51 2.23 28.97
N ARG A 20 -6.44 3.15 29.27
CA ARG A 20 -7.68 2.84 30.02
C ARG A 20 -8.89 2.68 29.10
N SER A 21 -8.76 3.09 27.85
CA SER A 21 -9.78 3.01 26.80
C SER A 21 -9.15 2.60 25.45
N VAL A 22 -9.98 2.23 24.49
CA VAL A 22 -9.54 1.91 23.12
C VAL A 22 -8.92 3.13 22.44
N GLN A 23 -9.47 4.32 22.72
CA GLN A 23 -8.97 5.58 22.19
C GLN A 23 -7.56 5.88 22.70
N ASP A 24 -7.28 5.59 23.97
CA ASP A 24 -5.94 5.77 24.56
C ASP A 24 -4.89 4.84 23.94
N ALA A 25 -5.30 3.74 23.29
CA ALA A 25 -4.40 2.82 22.61
C ALA A 25 -3.97 3.33 21.22
N ILE A 26 -4.65 4.32 20.66
CA ILE A 26 -4.33 4.91 19.36
C ILE A 26 -3.27 5.98 19.57
N PRO A 27 -2.03 5.81 19.07
CA PRO A 27 -0.91 6.71 19.38
C PRO A 27 -0.92 8.02 18.56
N ILE A 28 -2.06 8.41 17.99
CA ILE A 28 -2.20 9.59 17.12
C ILE A 28 -2.50 10.82 17.99
N ARG A 29 -1.62 11.82 17.98
CA ARG A 29 -1.79 13.08 18.71
C ARG A 29 -2.49 14.16 17.88
N ARG A 30 -2.15 14.23 16.58
CA ARG A 30 -2.69 15.26 15.67
C ARG A 30 -2.61 14.79 14.22
N ILE A 31 -3.61 15.18 13.43
CA ILE A 31 -3.63 15.04 11.98
C ILE A 31 -3.55 16.44 11.39
N PHE A 32 -2.56 16.66 10.52
CA PHE A 32 -2.38 17.92 9.81
C PHE A 32 -3.15 17.89 8.47
N ALA A 33 -3.48 19.07 7.94
CA ALA A 33 -4.26 19.18 6.70
C ALA A 33 -3.54 18.64 5.46
N ASP A 34 -2.21 18.48 5.52
CA ASP A 34 -1.34 17.94 4.47
C ASP A 34 -1.18 16.40 4.53
N GLY A 35 -1.93 15.75 5.42
CA GLY A 35 -1.92 14.30 5.62
C GLY A 35 -0.74 13.79 6.45
N ILE A 36 0.00 14.65 7.17
CA ILE A 36 1.00 14.24 8.15
C ILE A 36 0.31 13.90 9.48
N PHE A 37 0.72 12.79 10.10
CA PHE A 37 0.22 12.33 11.38
C PHE A 37 1.30 12.48 12.43
N GLN A 38 1.00 13.16 13.54
CA GLN A 38 1.85 13.18 14.71
C GLN A 38 1.57 11.92 15.54
N VAL A 39 2.53 10.99 15.57
CA VAL A 39 2.46 9.74 16.32
C VAL A 39 3.47 9.83 17.46
N GLY A 40 2.97 10.14 18.65
CA GLY A 40 3.83 10.37 19.79
C GLY A 40 4.79 11.56 19.61
N ASN A 41 6.09 11.30 19.64
CA ASN A 41 7.16 12.28 19.37
C ASN A 41 7.65 12.27 17.91
N ARG A 42 7.04 11.46 17.03
CA ARG A 42 7.42 11.32 15.62
C ARG A 42 6.31 11.83 14.70
N TYR A 43 6.68 12.09 13.45
CA TYR A 43 5.75 12.40 12.38
C TYR A 43 5.78 11.25 11.37
N SER A 44 4.61 10.91 10.82
CA SER A 44 4.46 9.82 9.85
C SER A 44 3.60 10.29 8.70
N LYS A 45 3.96 9.81 7.50
CA LYS A 45 3.20 9.98 6.26
C LYS A 45 3.30 8.67 5.47
N THR A 46 2.24 8.36 4.75
CA THR A 46 2.08 7.11 4.00
C THR A 46 1.65 7.45 2.58
N TRP A 47 2.21 6.74 1.60
CA TRP A 47 1.94 6.97 0.19
C TRP A 47 1.64 5.63 -0.49
N SER A 48 0.61 5.58 -1.33
CA SER A 48 0.37 4.41 -2.17
C SER A 48 1.35 4.40 -3.35
N PHE A 49 1.87 3.23 -3.71
CA PHE A 49 2.72 3.06 -4.88
C PHE A 49 2.34 1.84 -5.71
N THR A 50 2.65 1.89 -7.00
CA THR A 50 2.37 0.80 -7.95
C THR A 50 3.53 -0.19 -7.99
N ASP A 51 3.22 -1.43 -8.33
CA ASP A 51 4.22 -2.48 -8.55
C ASP A 51 4.88 -2.32 -9.92
N ILE A 52 6.19 -2.53 -9.99
CA ILE A 52 6.94 -2.53 -11.26
C ILE A 52 7.63 -3.88 -11.46
N ASN A 53 7.57 -4.40 -12.69
CA ASN A 53 8.11 -5.73 -13.01
C ASN A 53 9.62 -5.70 -13.27
N TYR A 54 10.41 -5.73 -12.19
CA TYR A 54 11.87 -5.72 -12.29
C TYR A 54 12.42 -6.89 -13.13
N ALA A 55 11.85 -8.10 -13.05
CA ALA A 55 12.38 -9.28 -13.76
C ALA A 55 12.33 -9.15 -15.29
N ILE A 56 11.26 -8.53 -15.82
CA ILE A 56 10.98 -8.40 -17.25
C ILE A 56 11.66 -7.15 -17.84
N ALA A 57 12.05 -6.20 -16.99
CA ALA A 57 12.70 -4.96 -17.42
C ALA A 57 14.01 -5.20 -18.19
N SER A 58 14.35 -4.27 -19.08
CA SER A 58 15.61 -4.27 -19.82
C SER A 58 16.81 -4.13 -18.88
N LYS A 59 18.03 -4.38 -19.37
CA LYS A 59 19.23 -4.29 -18.54
C LYS A 59 19.48 -2.85 -18.09
N GLU A 60 19.24 -1.91 -18.99
CA GLU A 60 19.34 -0.47 -18.76
C GLU A 60 18.32 -0.03 -17.71
N ASP A 61 17.06 -0.43 -17.85
CA ASP A 61 15.99 -0.12 -16.90
C ASP A 61 16.27 -0.70 -15.51
N LYS A 62 16.73 -1.95 -15.43
CA LYS A 62 17.11 -2.59 -14.16
C LYS A 62 18.19 -1.80 -13.44
N THR A 63 19.15 -1.26 -14.18
CA THR A 63 20.23 -0.44 -13.61
C THR A 63 19.68 0.88 -13.06
N SER A 64 18.79 1.55 -13.81
CA SER A 64 18.12 2.77 -13.34
C SER A 64 17.30 2.51 -12.07
N MET A 65 16.44 1.49 -12.08
CA MET A 65 15.61 1.11 -10.93
C MET A 65 16.45 0.81 -9.68
N PHE A 66 17.62 0.19 -9.85
CA PHE A 66 18.53 -0.09 -8.75
C PHE A 66 19.17 1.18 -8.16
N LEU A 67 19.55 2.13 -9.01
CA LEU A 67 20.10 3.41 -8.58
C LEU A 67 19.04 4.23 -7.83
N ASP A 68 17.82 4.33 -8.37
CA ASP A 68 16.70 5.04 -7.74
C ASP A 68 16.37 4.44 -6.37
N TYR A 69 16.35 3.10 -6.27
CA TYR A 69 16.13 2.41 -5.00
C TYR A 69 17.27 2.68 -3.99
N SER A 70 18.52 2.73 -4.46
CA SER A 70 19.66 3.04 -3.59
C SER A 70 19.61 4.47 -3.07
N GLU A 71 19.22 5.44 -3.91
CA GLU A 71 19.01 6.83 -3.50
C GLU A 71 17.90 6.94 -2.45
N LEU A 72 16.78 6.25 -2.64
CA LEU A 72 15.68 6.20 -1.66
C LEU A 72 16.16 5.66 -0.31
N LEU A 73 16.93 4.57 -0.29
CA LEU A 73 17.47 4.01 0.95
C LEU A 73 18.44 4.96 1.64
N ASN A 74 19.23 5.71 0.88
CA ASN A 74 20.15 6.71 1.44
C ASN A 74 19.41 7.96 1.97
N ALA A 75 18.25 8.30 1.42
CA ALA A 75 17.41 9.38 1.93
C ALA A 75 16.76 9.06 3.29
N LEU A 76 16.63 7.77 3.62
CA LEU A 76 16.18 7.31 4.94
C LEU A 76 17.35 7.38 5.94
N ASP A 77 17.55 8.57 6.53
CA ASP A 77 18.55 8.75 7.60
C ASP A 77 18.30 7.78 8.78
N SER A 78 19.34 7.52 9.55
CA SER A 78 19.36 6.69 10.77
C SER A 78 18.29 7.04 11.82
N GLY A 79 17.71 8.24 11.77
CA GLY A 79 16.59 8.67 12.62
C GLY A 79 15.19 8.41 12.03
N ALA A 80 15.10 8.06 10.75
CA ALA A 80 13.84 7.77 10.08
C ALA A 80 13.49 6.28 10.21
N SER A 81 12.20 5.98 10.34
CA SER A 81 11.69 4.60 10.31
C SER A 81 10.81 4.42 9.08
N ALA A 82 11.22 3.55 8.16
CA ALA A 82 10.41 3.17 7.01
C ALA A 82 9.63 1.88 7.31
N LYS A 83 8.42 1.79 6.75
CA LYS A 83 7.58 0.59 6.78
C LYS A 83 6.94 0.43 5.41
N ILE A 84 6.87 -0.81 4.95
CA ILE A 84 6.11 -1.17 3.76
C ILE A 84 4.86 -1.91 4.23
N THR A 85 3.70 -1.43 3.79
CA THR A 85 2.40 -2.05 4.09
C THR A 85 1.89 -2.72 2.83
N ILE A 86 1.78 -4.05 2.88
CA ILE A 86 1.17 -4.84 1.81
C ILE A 86 -0.23 -5.23 2.26
N TYR A 87 -1.25 -4.60 1.67
CA TYR A 87 -2.63 -4.91 1.95
C TYR A 87 -3.18 -5.85 0.89
N ASN A 88 -3.33 -7.12 1.27
CA ASN A 88 -3.94 -8.15 0.43
C ASN A 88 -5.42 -8.28 0.79
N ARG A 89 -6.31 -7.89 -0.11
CA ARG A 89 -7.76 -8.07 0.06
C ARG A 89 -8.29 -9.07 -0.95
N ARG A 90 -9.24 -9.90 -0.53
CA ARG A 90 -9.95 -10.75 -1.48
C ARG A 90 -10.97 -9.92 -2.25
N ILE A 91 -11.01 -10.10 -3.57
CA ILE A 91 -12.06 -9.53 -4.40
C ILE A 91 -13.35 -10.29 -4.08
N ASN A 92 -14.39 -9.56 -3.68
CA ASN A 92 -15.72 -10.13 -3.58
C ASN A 92 -16.27 -10.32 -5.01
N LYS A 93 -16.53 -11.57 -5.39
CA LYS A 93 -17.01 -11.92 -6.73
C LYS A 93 -18.27 -11.14 -7.10
N ALA A 94 -19.21 -10.97 -6.17
CA ALA A 94 -20.45 -10.24 -6.42
C ALA A 94 -20.24 -8.72 -6.63
N GLU A 95 -19.22 -8.14 -6.00
CA GLU A 95 -18.88 -6.72 -6.16
C GLU A 95 -18.10 -6.48 -7.46
N PHE A 96 -17.24 -7.44 -7.84
CA PHE A 96 -16.55 -7.43 -9.13
C PHE A 96 -17.53 -7.58 -10.28
N GLU A 97 -18.47 -8.53 -10.18
CA GLU A 97 -19.51 -8.75 -11.19
C GLU A 97 -20.33 -7.46 -11.39
N ARG A 98 -20.66 -6.72 -10.33
CA ARG A 98 -21.41 -5.46 -10.46
C ARG A 98 -20.60 -4.28 -11.00
N SER A 99 -19.29 -4.23 -10.75
CA SER A 99 -18.46 -3.06 -11.08
C SER A 99 -17.74 -3.17 -12.42
N VAL A 100 -17.52 -4.41 -12.90
CA VAL A 100 -16.71 -4.68 -14.11
C VAL A 100 -17.56 -5.25 -15.25
N LEU A 101 -18.64 -5.97 -14.97
CA LEU A 101 -19.49 -6.47 -16.04
C LEU A 101 -20.21 -5.31 -16.73
N LEU A 102 -20.24 -5.37 -18.06
CA LEU A 102 -20.96 -4.41 -18.88
C LEU A 102 -22.46 -4.70 -18.72
N PRO A 103 -23.27 -3.73 -18.25
CA PRO A 103 -24.72 -3.91 -18.19
C PRO A 103 -25.33 -3.88 -19.60
N ASP A 104 -26.44 -4.58 -19.77
CA ASP A 104 -27.21 -4.56 -21.01
C ASP A 104 -27.77 -3.16 -21.26
N LYS A 105 -27.76 -2.74 -22.52
CA LYS A 105 -28.20 -1.40 -22.94
C LYS A 105 -29.30 -1.41 -24.00
N ASP A 106 -29.74 -2.58 -24.46
CA ASP A 106 -30.76 -2.75 -25.51
C ASP A 106 -30.46 -1.92 -26.78
N ASP A 107 -29.17 -1.79 -27.11
CA ASP A 107 -28.69 -1.06 -28.30
C ASP A 107 -28.30 -2.00 -29.46
N GLY A 108 -28.60 -3.29 -29.33
CA GLY A 108 -28.27 -4.32 -30.31
C GLY A 108 -26.82 -4.82 -30.23
N LEU A 109 -26.02 -4.36 -29.26
CA LEU A 109 -24.65 -4.85 -29.00
C LEU A 109 -24.57 -5.76 -27.76
N ASP A 110 -25.71 -6.14 -27.17
CA ASP A 110 -25.74 -6.91 -25.92
C ASP A 110 -25.18 -8.33 -26.08
N GLU A 111 -25.24 -8.93 -27.28
CA GLU A 111 -24.59 -10.21 -27.56
C GLU A 111 -23.07 -10.13 -27.34
N TYR A 112 -22.43 -9.05 -27.80
CA TYR A 112 -21.00 -8.82 -27.58
C TYR A 112 -20.69 -8.53 -26.10
N ARG A 113 -21.59 -7.85 -25.39
CA ARG A 113 -21.44 -7.62 -23.94
C ARG A 113 -21.50 -8.93 -23.17
N HIS A 114 -22.43 -9.81 -23.51
CA HIS A 114 -22.55 -11.14 -22.91
C HIS A 114 -21.33 -12.01 -23.17
N GLU A 115 -20.80 -12.03 -24.40
CA GLU A 115 -19.57 -12.76 -24.73
C GLU A 115 -18.37 -12.22 -23.93
N PHE A 116 -18.21 -10.89 -23.90
CA PHE A 116 -17.15 -10.23 -23.14
C PHE A 116 -17.24 -10.50 -21.64
N ASN A 117 -18.45 -10.43 -21.09
CA ASN A 117 -18.74 -10.75 -19.69
C ASN A 117 -18.44 -12.23 -19.36
N GLN A 118 -18.74 -13.16 -20.27
CA GLN A 118 -18.37 -14.57 -20.12
C GLN A 118 -16.85 -14.75 -20.10
N MET A 119 -16.12 -14.12 -21.02
CA MET A 119 -14.65 -14.19 -21.05
C MET A 119 -14.01 -13.64 -19.77
N LEU A 120 -14.49 -12.47 -19.31
CA LEU A 120 -14.05 -11.86 -18.04
C LEU A 120 -14.31 -12.80 -16.85
N THR A 121 -15.52 -13.35 -16.76
CA THR A 121 -15.91 -14.23 -15.66
C THR A 121 -15.10 -15.53 -15.67
N ALA A 122 -14.81 -16.09 -16.85
CA ALA A 122 -13.97 -17.27 -17.00
C ALA A 122 -12.53 -17.02 -16.54
N GLN A 123 -11.93 -15.89 -16.91
CA GLN A 123 -10.58 -15.50 -16.47
C GLN A 123 -10.48 -15.34 -14.94
N VAL A 124 -11.48 -14.71 -14.34
CA VAL A 124 -11.53 -14.44 -12.90
C VAL A 124 -11.82 -15.71 -12.09
N THR A 125 -12.60 -16.65 -12.64
CA THR A 125 -12.94 -17.91 -11.97
C THR A 125 -11.84 -18.97 -12.15
N GLY A 126 -11.16 -18.99 -13.30
CA GLY A 126 -10.09 -19.96 -13.61
C GLY A 126 -8.74 -19.64 -12.98
N THR A 127 -8.52 -18.40 -12.57
CA THR A 127 -7.28 -17.99 -11.90
C THR A 127 -7.58 -17.78 -10.42
N SER A 128 -6.81 -18.39 -9.52
CA SER A 128 -6.82 -18.13 -8.07
C SER A 128 -6.36 -16.69 -7.69
N ASN A 129 -6.61 -15.71 -8.57
CA ASN A 129 -6.24 -14.30 -8.48
C ASN A 129 -7.36 -13.46 -7.87
N SER A 130 -8.13 -14.03 -6.94
CA SER A 130 -9.12 -13.28 -6.18
C SER A 130 -8.47 -12.35 -5.14
N ILE A 131 -7.20 -11.95 -5.28
CA ILE A 131 -6.48 -11.11 -4.32
C ILE A 131 -6.02 -9.84 -5.02
N VAL A 132 -6.56 -8.70 -4.58
CA VAL A 132 -6.01 -7.37 -4.89
C VAL A 132 -4.94 -7.06 -3.86
N ARG A 133 -3.78 -6.62 -4.33
CA ARG A 133 -2.64 -6.23 -3.50
C ARG A 133 -2.36 -4.74 -3.65
N GLU A 134 -2.74 -3.99 -2.63
CA GLU A 134 -2.42 -2.57 -2.48
C GLU A 134 -1.12 -2.43 -1.68
N ARG A 135 -0.30 -1.43 -2.02
CA ARG A 135 1.01 -1.21 -1.40
C ARG A 135 1.11 0.24 -0.95
N TYR A 136 1.57 0.43 0.29
CA TYR A 136 1.75 1.72 0.94
C TYR A 136 3.06 1.82 1.71
#